data_AF-A0AA36N121-F1
#
_entry.id   AF-A0AA36N121-F1
#
_cell.length_a   1.000
_cell.length_b   1.000
_cell.length_c   1.000
_cell.angle_alpha   90.00
_cell.angle_beta   90.00
_cell.angle_gamma   90.00
#
_symmetry.space_group_name_H-M   'P 1'
#
loop_
_entity.id
_entity.type
_entity.pdbx_description
1 polymer ?
#
loop_
_entity_poly.entity_id
_entity_poly.type
_entity_poly.pdbx_seq_one_letter_code
_entity_poly.pdbx_strand_id
1 'polypeptide(L)'
;MVVFTEADDDGNGTLSKTEFEKAVSTKNLLARLHGAGIDVSSASSLFDILDIDGSGTLDGNEFVEGVLRSRGNAQNKDLVALRCDVWRANLSVQEEIRQVSIYFEEPG
;
A
#
# COMPACT_ATOMS: atom_id res chain seq x y z
N MET A 1 0.45 -15.50 -12.20
CA MET A 1 -0.63 -14.54 -11.91
C MET A 1 -2.03 -15.17 -11.88
N VAL A 2 -2.18 -16.49 -11.68
CA VAL A 2 -3.51 -17.15 -11.71
C VAL A 2 -4.50 -16.52 -10.71
N VAL A 3 -4.00 -16.11 -9.54
CA VAL A 3 -4.80 -15.48 -8.49
C VAL A 3 -5.42 -14.14 -8.92
N PHE A 4 -4.61 -13.29 -9.56
CA PHE A 4 -5.04 -11.98 -10.02
C PHE A 4 -6.05 -12.12 -11.16
N THR A 5 -5.73 -12.96 -12.15
CA THR A 5 -6.61 -13.22 -13.29
C THR A 5 -7.91 -13.92 -12.88
N GLU A 6 -7.89 -14.71 -11.81
CA GLU A 6 -9.11 -15.24 -11.21
C GLU A 6 -9.90 -14.16 -10.50
N ALA A 7 -9.29 -13.16 -9.89
CA ALA A 7 -10.00 -12.12 -9.16
C ALA A 7 -10.60 -11.05 -10.09
N ASP A 8 -9.97 -10.82 -11.25
CA ASP A 8 -10.38 -9.88 -12.29
C ASP A 8 -11.57 -10.47 -13.07
N ASP A 9 -12.78 -10.24 -12.55
CA ASP A 9 -14.02 -10.83 -13.08
C ASP A 9 -14.45 -10.15 -14.40
N ASP A 10 -14.14 -8.87 -14.59
CA ASP A 10 -14.47 -8.12 -15.81
C ASP A 10 -13.36 -8.15 -16.89
N GLY A 11 -12.14 -8.58 -16.52
CA GLY A 11 -11.02 -8.75 -17.43
C GLY A 11 -10.39 -7.43 -17.88
N ASN A 12 -10.59 -6.35 -17.12
CA ASN A 12 -10.08 -5.02 -17.46
C ASN A 12 -8.59 -4.84 -17.13
N GLY A 13 -7.97 -5.82 -16.46
CA GLY A 13 -6.55 -5.80 -16.07
C GLY A 13 -6.28 -5.10 -14.74
N THR A 14 -7.32 -4.75 -13.99
CA THR A 14 -7.28 -4.15 -12.66
C THR A 14 -8.31 -4.84 -11.75
N LEU A 15 -8.14 -4.72 -10.44
CA LEU A 15 -9.11 -5.21 -9.46
C LEU A 15 -9.78 -4.02 -8.78
N SER A 16 -11.08 -3.90 -8.98
CA SER A 16 -11.89 -3.01 -8.14
C SER A 16 -12.01 -3.54 -6.72
N LYS A 17 -12.32 -2.66 -5.76
CA LYS A 17 -12.57 -3.05 -4.36
C LYS A 17 -13.63 -4.15 -4.25
N THR A 18 -14.67 -4.08 -5.07
CA THR A 18 -15.75 -5.07 -5.11
C THR A 18 -15.29 -6.44 -5.63
N GLU A 19 -14.48 -6.46 -6.68
CA GLU A 19 -13.92 -7.71 -7.23
C GLU A 19 -12.95 -8.35 -6.25
N PHE A 20 -12.12 -7.53 -5.61
CA PHE A 20 -11.21 -7.97 -4.58
C PHE A 20 -11.95 -8.59 -3.37
N GLU A 21 -12.96 -7.91 -2.82
CA GLU A 21 -13.76 -8.42 -1.70
C GLU A 21 -14.50 -9.72 -2.06
N LYS A 22 -15.01 -9.80 -3.29
CA LYS A 22 -15.65 -11.01 -3.81
C LYS A 22 -14.66 -12.15 -3.99
N ALA A 23 -13.47 -11.88 -4.53
CA ALA A 23 -12.40 -12.86 -4.68
C ALA A 23 -11.92 -13.38 -3.33
N VAL A 24 -11.80 -12.49 -2.34
CA VAL A 24 -11.48 -12.85 -0.95
C VAL A 24 -12.53 -13.76 -0.34
N SER A 25 -13.80 -13.41 -0.48
CA SER A 25 -14.91 -14.17 0.14
C SER A 25 -15.18 -15.51 -0.56
N THR A 26 -15.01 -15.56 -1.89
CA THR A 26 -15.47 -16.69 -2.72
C THR A 26 -14.35 -17.65 -3.10
N LYS A 27 -13.16 -17.12 -3.41
CA LYS A 27 -12.05 -17.89 -4.00
C LYS A 27 -10.98 -18.26 -2.97
N ASN A 28 -11.30 -18.12 -1.68
CA ASN A 28 -10.43 -18.43 -0.55
C ASN A 28 -9.08 -17.70 -0.64
N LEU A 29 -9.09 -16.48 -1.21
CA LEU A 29 -7.89 -15.67 -1.45
C LEU A 29 -7.11 -15.45 -0.15
N LEU A 30 -7.83 -15.15 0.94
CA LEU A 30 -7.26 -14.96 2.28
C LEU A 30 -6.45 -16.18 2.73
N ALA A 31 -6.95 -17.40 2.54
CA ALA A 31 -6.21 -18.60 2.92
C ALA A 31 -4.94 -18.79 2.06
N ARG A 32 -5.00 -18.43 0.77
CA ARG A 32 -3.83 -18.48 -0.13
C ARG A 32 -2.79 -17.41 0.22
N LEU A 33 -3.23 -16.20 0.56
CA LEU A 33 -2.39 -15.10 1.01
C LEU A 33 -1.75 -15.41 2.36
N HIS A 34 -2.53 -15.96 3.30
CA HIS A 34 -2.03 -16.45 4.58
C HIS A 34 -1.01 -17.58 4.39
N GLY A 35 -1.26 -18.53 3.49
CA GLY A 35 -0.28 -19.55 3.09
C GLY A 35 0.99 -18.98 2.45
N ALA A 36 0.92 -17.80 1.84
CA ALA A 36 2.07 -17.07 1.33
C ALA A 36 2.84 -16.30 2.42
N GLY A 37 2.33 -16.26 3.66
CA GLY A 37 2.92 -15.56 4.80
C GLY A 37 2.50 -14.11 4.92
N ILE A 38 1.32 -13.76 4.39
CA ILE A 38 0.72 -12.44 4.52
C ILE A 38 -0.31 -12.53 5.64
N ASP A 39 -0.08 -11.79 6.72
CA ASP A 39 -1.00 -11.77 7.87
C ASP A 39 -2.08 -10.72 7.61
N VAL A 40 -3.29 -11.19 7.32
CA VAL A 40 -4.40 -10.34 6.88
C VAL A 40 -5.57 -10.54 7.82
N SER A 41 -5.75 -9.60 8.73
CA SER A 41 -6.88 -9.60 9.66
C SER A 41 -8.19 -9.08 9.04
N SER A 42 -8.11 -8.32 7.93
CA SER A 42 -9.28 -7.82 7.18
C SER A 42 -8.96 -7.62 5.69
N ALA A 43 -9.85 -8.12 4.83
CA ALA A 43 -9.78 -7.98 3.38
C ALA A 43 -9.78 -6.51 2.93
N SER A 44 -10.63 -5.70 3.54
CA SER A 44 -10.83 -4.29 3.20
C SER A 44 -9.56 -3.47 3.47
N SER A 45 -8.91 -3.76 4.61
CA SER A 45 -7.65 -3.10 4.97
C SER A 45 -6.51 -3.51 4.06
N LEU A 46 -6.52 -4.73 3.53
CA LEU A 46 -5.48 -5.15 2.59
C LEU A 46 -5.59 -4.43 1.26
N PHE A 47 -6.80 -4.24 0.73
CA PHE A 47 -7.00 -3.48 -0.50
C PHE A 47 -6.38 -2.07 -0.40
N ASP A 48 -6.71 -1.37 0.68
CA ASP A 48 -6.23 0.00 0.92
C ASP A 48 -4.70 0.06 1.17
N ILE A 49 -4.07 -1.06 1.57
CA ILE A 49 -2.60 -1.18 1.71
C ILE A 49 -1.92 -1.47 0.36
N LEU A 50 -2.59 -2.24 -0.51
CA LEU A 50 -2.07 -2.59 -1.83
C LEU A 50 -2.22 -1.44 -2.84
N ASP A 51 -3.22 -0.58 -2.68
CA ASP A 51 -3.52 0.57 -3.53
C ASP A 51 -2.55 1.72 -3.19
N ILE A 52 -1.34 1.64 -3.76
CA ILE A 52 -0.23 2.54 -3.42
C ILE A 52 -0.50 3.95 -3.96
N ASP A 53 -1.09 4.03 -5.16
CA ASP A 53 -1.37 5.30 -5.82
C ASP A 53 -2.72 5.93 -5.40
N GLY A 54 -3.57 5.16 -4.70
CA GLY A 54 -4.88 5.61 -4.24
C GLY A 54 -5.90 5.73 -5.37
N SER A 55 -5.71 5.00 -6.47
CA SER A 55 -6.60 5.00 -7.63
C SER A 55 -7.96 4.38 -7.33
N GLY A 56 -8.08 3.62 -6.24
CA GLY A 56 -9.28 2.84 -5.91
C GLY A 56 -9.38 1.54 -6.71
N THR A 57 -8.33 1.17 -7.43
CA THR A 57 -8.17 -0.07 -8.20
C THR A 57 -6.78 -0.65 -7.94
N LEU A 58 -6.61 -1.96 -8.07
CA LEU A 58 -5.30 -2.59 -7.99
C LEU A 58 -4.89 -3.09 -9.36
N ASP A 59 -3.82 -2.54 -9.91
CA ASP A 59 -3.21 -3.15 -11.09
C ASP A 59 -2.40 -4.42 -10.72
N GLY A 60 -1.97 -5.16 -11.74
CA GLY A 60 -1.19 -6.38 -11.52
C GLY A 60 0.16 -6.14 -10.81
N ASN A 61 0.80 -5.00 -11.02
CA ASN A 61 2.06 -4.64 -10.37
C ASN A 61 1.83 -4.31 -8.90
N GLU A 62 0.81 -3.50 -8.59
CA GLU A 62 0.42 -3.15 -7.21
C GLU A 62 0.02 -4.40 -6.42
N PHE A 63 -0.75 -5.30 -7.03
CA PHE A 63 -1.10 -6.56 -6.42
C PHE A 63 0.15 -7.40 -6.09
N VAL A 64 1.06 -7.58 -7.05
CA VAL A 64 2.28 -8.39 -6.83
C VAL A 64 3.22 -7.72 -5.84
N GLU A 65 3.49 -6.44 -6.00
CA GLU A 65 4.41 -5.69 -5.16
C GLU A 65 3.88 -5.59 -3.74
N GLY A 66 2.61 -5.25 -3.56
CA GLY A 66 2.01 -5.19 -2.24
C GLY A 66 1.91 -6.55 -1.57
N VAL A 67 1.62 -7.63 -2.31
CA VAL A 67 1.70 -9.02 -1.79
C VAL A 67 3.13 -9.35 -1.37
N LEU A 68 4.15 -9.03 -2.18
CA LEU A 68 5.56 -9.29 -1.86
C LEU A 68 6.05 -8.48 -0.66
N ARG A 69 5.65 -7.22 -0.54
CA ARG A 69 6.01 -6.32 0.57
C ARG A 69 5.29 -6.67 1.87
N SER A 70 4.10 -7.27 1.76
CA SER A 70 3.31 -7.73 2.91
C SER A 70 3.66 -9.16 3.35
N ARG A 71 4.59 -9.84 2.67
CA ARG A 71 5.06 -11.17 3.09
C ARG A 71 6.04 -11.05 4.25
N GLY A 72 5.67 -11.66 5.36
CA GLY A 72 6.49 -11.78 6.56
C GLY A 72 6.40 -10.57 7.48
N ASN A 73 6.90 -10.73 8.70
CA ASN A 73 6.92 -9.65 9.68
C ASN A 73 8.04 -8.66 9.35
N ALA A 74 7.70 -7.37 9.37
CA ALA A 74 8.71 -6.31 9.41
C ALA A 74 9.67 -6.58 10.57
N GLN A 75 10.97 -6.65 10.27
CA GLN A 75 11.98 -6.80 11.31
C GLN A 75 12.19 -5.46 12.02
N ASN A 76 12.75 -5.48 13.23
CA ASN A 76 13.04 -4.26 13.99
C ASN A 76 13.88 -3.25 13.17
N LYS A 77 14.80 -3.74 12.33
CA LYS A 77 15.61 -2.90 11.42
C LYS A 77 14.74 -2.09 10.45
N ASP A 78 13.63 -2.66 9.98
CA ASP A 78 12.74 -2.04 9.01
C ASP A 78 11.92 -0.93 9.68
N LEU A 79 11.50 -1.14 10.94
CA LEU A 79 10.86 -0.12 11.76
C LEU A 79 11.81 1.04 12.09
N VAL A 80 13.08 0.75 12.38
CA VAL A 80 14.10 1.78 12.60
C VAL A 80 14.36 2.58 11.32
N ALA A 81 14.44 1.90 10.17
CA ALA A 81 14.59 2.57 8.87
C ALA A 81 13.39 3.49 8.58
N LEU A 82 12.17 3.00 8.75
CA LEU A 82 10.94 3.78 8.60
C LEU A 82 10.93 5.01 9.53
N ARG A 83 11.31 4.83 10.79
CA ARG A 83 11.42 5.94 11.76
C ARG A 83 12.42 7.00 11.29
N CYS A 84 13.57 6.58 10.75
CA CYS A 84 14.56 7.49 10.20
C CYS A 84 14.06 8.23 8.95
N ASP A 85 13.34 7.54 8.06
CA ASP A 85 12.80 8.13 6.84
C ASP A 85 11.71 9.17 7.16
N VAL A 86 10.79 8.86 8.10
CA VAL A 86 9.78 9.80 8.60
C VAL A 86 10.45 11.01 9.25
N TRP A 87 11.50 10.80 10.06
CA TRP A 87 12.24 11.91 10.67
C TRP A 87 12.90 12.81 9.62
N ARG A 88 13.56 12.22 8.61
CA ARG A 88 14.18 12.99 7.52
C ARG A 88 13.15 13.78 6.72
N ALA A 89 12.03 13.17 6.37
CA ALA A 89 10.94 13.85 5.68
C ALA A 89 10.39 15.03 6.51
N ASN A 90 10.20 14.84 7.82
CA ASN A 90 9.74 15.91 8.70
C ASN A 90 10.72 17.09 8.76
N LEU A 91 12.03 16.81 8.85
CA LEU A 91 13.05 17.85 8.80
C LEU A 91 13.05 18.62 7.48
N SER A 92 12.91 17.92 6.34
CA SER A 92 12.83 18.57 5.02
C SER A 92 11.63 19.51 4.93
N VAL A 93 10.47 19.02 5.35
CA VAL A 93 9.22 19.81 5.38
C VAL A 93 9.35 21.03 6.30
N GLN A 94 9.95 20.88 7.48
CA GLN A 94 10.16 22.02 8.38
C GLN A 94 11.11 23.07 7.80
N GLU A 95 12.17 22.66 7.10
CA GLU A 95 13.09 23.59 6.48
C GLU A 95 12.42 24.34 5.33
N GLU A 96 11.67 23.66 4.47
CA GLU A 96 10.89 24.31 3.41
C GLU A 96 9.87 25.30 3.96
N ILE A 97 9.13 24.93 5.02
CA ILE A 97 8.20 25.84 5.70
C ILE A 97 8.93 27.07 6.23
N ARG A 98 10.12 26.90 6.84
CA ARG A 98 10.92 28.02 7.34
C ARG A 98 11.34 28.96 6.21
N GLN A 99 11.84 28.43 5.10
CA GLN A 99 12.27 29.23 3.95
C GLN A 99 11.10 30.06 3.40
N VAL A 100 9.92 29.47 3.30
CA VAL A 100 8.69 30.16 2.88
C VAL A 100 8.30 31.25 3.88
N SER A 101 8.33 30.97 5.19
CA SER A 101 8.01 31.95 6.23
C SER A 101 8.92 33.19 6.18
N ILE A 102 10.22 32.99 5.95
CA ILE A 102 11.19 34.10 5.81
C ILE A 102 10.87 34.96 4.59
N TYR A 103 10.51 34.34 3.46
CA TYR A 103 10.17 35.06 2.23
C TYR A 103 8.92 35.95 2.37
N PHE A 104 7.98 35.58 3.26
CA PHE A 104 6.78 36.37 3.55
C PHE A 104 6.96 37.38 4.69
N GLU A 105 8.07 37.33 5.43
CA GLU A 105 8.41 38.30 6.49
C GLU A 105 9.33 39.44 6.00
N GLU A 106 9.86 39.38 4.78
CA GLU A 106 10.56 40.53 4.19
C GLU A 106 9.55 41.64 3.82
N PRO A 107 9.66 42.85 4.41
CA PRO A 107 8.84 43.98 4.01
C PRO A 107 9.29 44.45 2.62
N GLY A 108 8.33 44.61 1.71
CA GLY A 108 8.56 45.28 0.42
C GLY A 108 9.07 46.71 0.57
#